data_AF-A0A728QHV8-F1
#
_entry.id   AF-A0A728QHV8-F1
#
_cell.length_a   1.000
_cell.length_b   1.000
_cell.length_c   1.000
_cell.angle_alpha   90.00
_cell.angle_beta   90.00
_cell.angle_gamma   90.00
#
_symmetry.space_group_name_H-M   'P 1'
#
loop_
_entity.id
_entity.type
_entity.pdbx_description
1 polymer ?
#
loop_
_entity_poly.entity_id
_entity_poly.type
_entity_poly.pdbx_seq_one_letter_code
_entity_poly.pdbx_strand_id
1 'polypeptide(L)'
;MNAQDYTDIISLCDKAIDMLDDFFLSKCEMDLRLVKNVAFIFMDERKIRTDVLDSIPVPMRADFSRCVNHINNVCSYTIYPRKNSETEAIYNCIFYIKEVINHLIEKINTNKKHITVFYSWQLSTPGKYNNYFIRDCLQAAIKEINQLIPIEERDQNHNIEVDSDTQGTSGSPHIFNTILNKIDTATLFIVDISITSKKTCNSNVMLELGYAIKTLGFNNIIMIFNTALGSLDDLPFDLRSQRVSTYSFKEGDDKKQATKYLTSLLKQAISTALQ
;
A
#
# COMPACT_ATOMS: atom_id res chain seq x y z
N MET A 1 11.86 -16.29 3.33
CA MET A 1 11.48 -16.45 1.91
C MET A 1 11.00 -15.10 1.40
N ASN A 2 11.41 -14.71 0.19
CA ASN A 2 11.00 -13.46 -0.46
C ASN A 2 9.69 -13.66 -1.26
N ALA A 3 9.15 -12.59 -1.85
CA ALA A 3 7.90 -12.66 -2.62
C ALA A 3 7.98 -13.57 -3.87
N GLN A 4 9.14 -13.65 -4.51
CA GLN A 4 9.37 -14.54 -5.65
C GLN A 4 9.33 -16.00 -5.21
N ASP A 5 9.98 -16.34 -4.09
CA ASP A 5 9.97 -17.69 -3.52
C ASP A 5 8.52 -18.16 -3.28
N TYR A 6 7.67 -17.31 -2.70
CA TYR A 6 6.26 -17.65 -2.47
C TYR A 6 5.47 -17.81 -3.78
N THR A 7 5.75 -16.99 -4.79
CA THR A 7 5.12 -17.09 -6.11
C THR A 7 5.47 -18.42 -6.79
N ASP A 8 6.73 -18.83 -6.69
CA ASP A 8 7.21 -20.09 -7.25
C ASP A 8 6.59 -21.30 -6.52
N ILE A 9 6.40 -21.20 -5.20
CA ILE A 9 5.70 -22.21 -4.38
C ILE A 9 4.23 -22.34 -4.79
N ILE A 10 3.53 -21.23 -5.04
CA ILE A 10 2.15 -21.27 -5.53
C ILE A 10 2.10 -21.98 -6.88
N SER A 11 3.00 -21.65 -7.81
CA SER A 11 3.09 -22.33 -9.10
C SER A 11 3.33 -23.84 -8.94
N LEU A 12 4.13 -24.25 -7.96
CA LEU A 12 4.33 -25.67 -7.66
C LEU A 12 3.06 -26.33 -7.10
N CYS A 13 2.32 -25.64 -6.22
CA CYS A 13 1.05 -26.12 -5.72
C CYS A 13 0.02 -26.27 -6.84
N ASP A 14 -0.07 -25.30 -7.75
CA ASP A 14 -0.97 -25.33 -8.91
C ASP A 14 -0.69 -26.54 -9.79
N LYS A 15 0.59 -26.77 -10.14
CA LYS A 15 1.00 -27.96 -10.91
C LYS A 15 0.59 -29.27 -10.22
N ALA A 16 0.71 -29.34 -8.90
CA ALA A 16 0.34 -30.53 -8.15
C ALA A 16 -1.19 -30.72 -8.08
N ILE A 17 -1.96 -29.62 -7.94
CA ILE A 17 -3.43 -29.62 -7.96
C ILE A 17 -3.94 -30.06 -9.35
N ASP A 18 -3.44 -29.46 -10.43
CA ASP A 18 -3.82 -29.80 -11.80
C ASP A 18 -3.54 -31.28 -12.11
N MET A 19 -2.38 -31.79 -11.66
CA MET A 19 -2.03 -33.21 -11.78
C MET A 19 -3.01 -34.11 -11.01
N LEU A 20 -3.43 -33.73 -9.80
CA LEU A 20 -4.42 -34.49 -9.03
C LEU A 20 -5.80 -34.47 -9.67
N ASP A 21 -6.21 -33.34 -10.25
CA ASP A 21 -7.48 -33.22 -10.98
C ASP A 21 -7.47 -34.14 -12.22
N ASP A 22 -6.38 -34.15 -12.99
CA ASP A 22 -6.23 -35.08 -14.11
C ASP A 22 -6.15 -36.54 -13.67
N PHE A 23 -5.53 -36.82 -12.52
CA PHE A 23 -5.52 -38.16 -11.92
C PHE A 23 -6.93 -38.61 -11.55
N PHE A 24 -7.75 -37.75 -10.94
CA PHE A 24 -9.16 -38.05 -10.62
C PHE A 24 -10.00 -38.31 -11.87
N LEU A 25 -9.70 -37.63 -12.97
CA LEU A 25 -10.32 -37.82 -14.27
C LEU A 25 -9.76 -39.00 -15.09
N SER A 26 -8.87 -39.81 -14.50
CA SER A 26 -8.22 -40.96 -15.15
C SER A 26 -7.39 -40.59 -16.39
N LYS A 27 -6.85 -39.36 -16.46
CA LYS A 27 -6.01 -38.90 -17.57
C LYS A 27 -4.52 -39.13 -17.34
N CYS A 28 -4.08 -39.24 -16.10
CA CYS A 28 -2.68 -39.48 -15.73
C CYS A 28 -2.55 -40.38 -14.49
N GLU A 29 -1.32 -40.78 -14.17
CA GLU A 29 -0.95 -41.37 -12.89
C GLU A 29 -0.43 -40.29 -11.94
N MET A 30 -0.62 -40.47 -10.62
CA MET A 30 -0.18 -39.46 -9.65
C MET A 30 1.34 -39.47 -9.49
N ASP A 31 1.98 -38.31 -9.66
CA ASP A 31 3.40 -38.11 -9.40
C ASP A 31 3.65 -37.74 -7.93
N LEU A 32 4.03 -38.75 -7.13
CA LEU A 32 4.37 -38.56 -5.73
C LEU A 32 5.62 -37.69 -5.51
N ARG A 33 6.51 -37.55 -6.49
CA ARG A 33 7.66 -36.64 -6.37
C ARG A 33 7.20 -35.19 -6.39
N LEU A 34 6.30 -34.87 -7.33
CA LEU A 34 5.68 -33.54 -7.41
C LEU A 34 4.93 -33.19 -6.12
N VAL A 35 4.12 -34.14 -5.61
CA VAL A 35 3.41 -33.99 -4.32
C VAL A 35 4.39 -33.71 -3.18
N LYS A 36 5.46 -34.52 -3.04
CA LYS A 36 6.46 -34.34 -1.98
C LYS A 36 7.21 -33.03 -2.06
N ASN A 37 7.51 -32.55 -3.27
CA ASN A 37 8.23 -31.30 -3.46
C ASN A 37 7.48 -30.11 -2.84
N VAL A 38 6.15 -30.12 -2.83
CA VAL A 38 5.33 -29.07 -2.17
C VAL A 38 5.67 -28.97 -0.68
N ALA A 39 5.85 -30.10 0.01
CA ALA A 39 6.22 -30.08 1.43
C ALA A 39 7.71 -29.86 1.65
N PHE A 40 8.57 -30.48 0.83
CA PHE A 40 10.02 -30.50 1.03
C PHE A 40 10.65 -29.11 1.13
N ILE A 41 10.11 -28.13 0.41
CA ILE A 41 10.57 -26.73 0.42
C ILE A 41 10.53 -26.11 1.82
N PHE A 42 9.61 -26.56 2.68
CA PHE A 42 9.43 -26.04 4.04
C PHE A 42 10.22 -26.82 5.09
N MET A 43 10.90 -27.91 4.70
CA MET A 43 11.57 -28.81 5.62
C MET A 43 13.03 -28.43 5.80
N ASP A 44 13.49 -28.51 7.05
CA ASP A 44 14.90 -28.60 7.42
C ASP A 44 15.11 -29.95 8.13
N GLU A 45 15.84 -30.83 7.46
CA GLU A 45 15.98 -32.25 7.79
C GLU A 45 14.63 -32.98 8.00
N ARG A 46 14.15 -33.03 9.24
CA ARG A 46 12.90 -33.71 9.65
C ARG A 46 11.87 -32.77 10.29
N LYS A 47 12.15 -31.47 10.33
CA LYS A 47 11.28 -30.48 10.97
C LYS A 47 10.92 -29.41 9.96
N ILE A 48 9.76 -28.77 10.18
CA ILE A 48 9.42 -27.58 9.41
C ILE A 48 10.31 -26.44 9.91
N ARG A 49 10.87 -25.72 8.95
CA ARG A 49 11.68 -24.53 9.17
C ARG A 49 10.99 -23.53 10.10
N THR A 50 11.69 -23.10 11.15
CA THR A 50 11.14 -22.18 12.15
C THR A 50 10.84 -20.81 11.55
N ASP A 51 11.68 -20.32 10.65
CA ASP A 51 11.48 -19.03 9.99
C ASP A 51 10.23 -18.99 9.09
N VAL A 52 9.82 -20.13 8.54
CA VAL A 52 8.56 -20.28 7.81
C VAL A 52 7.37 -20.25 8.78
N LEU A 53 7.46 -20.95 9.91
CA LEU A 53 6.39 -20.95 10.90
C LEU A 53 6.18 -19.56 11.54
N ASP A 54 7.26 -18.83 11.74
CA ASP A 54 7.21 -17.48 12.33
C ASP A 54 6.51 -16.47 11.40
N SER A 55 6.61 -16.64 10.08
CA SER A 55 5.92 -15.77 9.11
C SER A 55 4.41 -16.03 9.04
N ILE A 56 3.97 -17.25 9.33
CA ILE A 56 2.56 -17.68 9.25
C ILE A 56 1.75 -17.15 10.45
N PRO A 57 0.52 -16.63 10.24
CA PRO A 57 -0.37 -16.24 11.32
C PRO A 57 -0.61 -17.37 12.32
N VAL A 58 -0.54 -17.07 13.62
CA VAL A 58 -0.69 -18.06 14.71
C VAL A 58 -1.88 -19.00 14.52
N PRO A 59 -3.09 -18.53 14.14
CA PRO A 59 -4.24 -19.42 13.95
C PRO A 59 -4.06 -20.48 12.86
N MET A 60 -3.19 -20.24 11.86
CA MET A 60 -3.01 -21.13 10.70
C MET A 60 -1.84 -22.11 10.88
N ARG A 61 -0.94 -21.87 11.85
CA ARG A 61 0.35 -22.62 11.99
C ARG A 61 0.16 -24.11 12.23
N ALA A 62 -0.80 -24.49 13.06
CA ALA A 62 -1.05 -25.89 13.42
C ALA A 62 -1.53 -26.69 12.20
N ASP A 63 -2.53 -26.17 11.49
CA ASP A 63 -3.06 -26.80 10.28
C ASP A 63 -2.04 -26.82 9.14
N PHE A 64 -1.25 -25.76 8.98
CA PHE A 64 -0.17 -25.73 8.00
C PHE A 64 0.85 -26.83 8.30
N SER A 65 1.27 -26.94 9.56
CA SER A 65 2.22 -27.96 9.99
C SER A 65 1.69 -29.37 9.78
N ARG A 66 0.40 -29.59 10.05
CA ARG A 66 -0.28 -30.87 9.80
C ARG A 66 -0.25 -31.21 8.30
N CYS A 67 -0.59 -30.25 7.44
CA CYS A 67 -0.63 -30.47 5.99
C CYS A 67 0.77 -30.77 5.42
N VAL A 68 1.78 -29.97 5.77
CA VAL A 68 3.17 -30.18 5.31
C VAL A 68 3.69 -31.54 5.75
N ASN A 69 3.49 -31.91 7.02
CA ASN A 69 3.91 -33.23 7.51
C ASN A 69 3.13 -34.37 6.87
N HIS A 70 1.83 -34.21 6.61
CA HIS A 70 1.05 -35.22 5.91
C HIS A 70 1.65 -35.49 4.53
N ILE A 71 1.83 -34.44 3.72
CA ILE A 71 2.40 -34.51 2.37
C ILE A 71 3.82 -35.10 2.37
N ASN A 72 4.68 -34.68 3.30
CA ASN A 72 6.04 -35.18 3.40
C ASN A 72 6.12 -36.70 3.66
N ASN A 73 5.12 -37.24 4.38
CA ASN A 73 5.05 -38.65 4.75
C ASN A 73 4.27 -39.53 3.75
N VAL A 74 3.69 -38.97 2.68
CA VAL A 74 3.00 -39.76 1.64
C VAL A 74 4.02 -40.62 0.90
N CYS A 75 3.95 -41.93 1.00
CA CYS A 75 4.86 -42.85 0.29
C CYS A 75 4.15 -43.72 -0.76
N SER A 76 2.83 -43.80 -0.70
CA SER A 76 1.97 -44.57 -1.60
C SER A 76 0.57 -43.96 -1.62
N TYR A 77 -0.23 -44.34 -2.60
CA TYR A 77 -1.64 -43.98 -2.69
C TYR A 77 -2.44 -45.14 -3.25
N THR A 78 -3.72 -45.22 -2.87
CA THR A 78 -4.65 -46.17 -3.46
C THR A 78 -5.05 -45.74 -4.88
N ILE A 79 -4.83 -46.62 -5.87
CA ILE A 79 -5.09 -46.34 -7.29
C ILE A 79 -6.58 -46.41 -7.62
N TYR A 80 -7.34 -47.29 -6.95
CA TYR A 80 -8.78 -47.44 -7.20
C TYR A 80 -9.58 -47.59 -5.89
N PRO A 81 -10.65 -46.80 -5.69
CA PRO A 81 -11.11 -45.70 -6.56
C PRO A 81 -10.11 -44.53 -6.55
N ARG A 82 -9.89 -43.87 -7.70
CA ARG A 82 -8.89 -42.79 -7.85
C ARG A 82 -9.17 -41.63 -6.91
N LYS A 83 -10.43 -41.20 -6.81
CA LYS A 83 -10.89 -40.24 -5.80
C LYS A 83 -11.34 -41.01 -4.55
N ASN A 84 -10.55 -40.91 -3.49
CA ASN A 84 -10.78 -41.57 -2.21
C ASN A 84 -10.28 -40.68 -1.07
N SER A 85 -10.50 -41.10 0.17
CA SER A 85 -10.11 -40.30 1.35
C SER A 85 -8.61 -39.97 1.42
N GLU A 86 -7.72 -40.86 0.94
CA GLU A 86 -6.28 -40.61 0.94
C GLU A 86 -5.91 -39.56 -0.11
N THR A 87 -6.39 -39.72 -1.33
CA THR A 87 -6.05 -38.84 -2.45
C THR A 87 -6.73 -37.46 -2.32
N GLU A 88 -7.92 -37.41 -1.74
CA GLU A 88 -8.57 -36.14 -1.35
C GLU A 88 -7.86 -35.47 -0.19
N ALA A 89 -7.30 -36.21 0.78
CA ALA A 89 -6.50 -35.61 1.84
C ALA A 89 -5.23 -34.93 1.30
N ILE A 90 -4.54 -35.57 0.34
CA ILE A 90 -3.39 -34.98 -0.36
C ILE A 90 -3.82 -33.68 -1.05
N TYR A 91 -4.91 -33.71 -1.82
CA TYR A 91 -5.45 -32.54 -2.51
C TYR A 91 -5.73 -31.38 -1.53
N ASN A 92 -6.48 -31.67 -0.47
CA ASN A 92 -6.86 -30.67 0.53
C ASN A 92 -5.65 -30.08 1.27
N CYS A 93 -4.63 -30.89 1.56
CA CYS A 93 -3.40 -30.41 2.17
C CYS A 93 -2.62 -29.48 1.24
N ILE A 94 -2.48 -29.82 -0.04
CA ILE A 94 -1.79 -28.96 -1.03
C ILE A 94 -2.58 -27.66 -1.22
N PHE A 95 -3.90 -27.76 -1.33
CA PHE A 95 -4.78 -26.59 -1.44
C PHE A 95 -4.64 -25.67 -0.23
N TYR A 96 -4.68 -26.22 0.99
CA TYR A 96 -4.51 -25.42 2.20
C TYR A 96 -3.12 -24.78 2.30
N ILE A 97 -2.06 -25.49 1.89
CA ILE A 97 -0.71 -24.92 1.81
C ILE A 97 -0.72 -23.72 0.85
N LYS A 98 -1.30 -23.86 -0.35
CA LYS A 98 -1.43 -22.76 -1.31
C LYS A 98 -2.16 -21.55 -0.71
N GLU A 99 -3.27 -21.76 -0.02
CA GLU A 99 -4.03 -20.69 0.64
C GLU A 99 -3.21 -19.94 1.70
N VAL A 100 -2.44 -20.65 2.52
CA VAL A 100 -1.54 -20.03 3.49
C VAL A 100 -0.49 -19.18 2.77
N ILE A 101 0.09 -19.67 1.69
CA ILE A 101 1.11 -18.95 0.92
C ILE A 101 0.53 -17.72 0.23
N ASN A 102 -0.69 -17.81 -0.33
CA ASN A 102 -1.42 -16.66 -0.87
C ASN A 102 -1.59 -15.56 0.19
N HIS A 103 -2.02 -15.93 1.40
CA HIS A 103 -2.16 -14.98 2.51
C HIS A 103 -0.83 -14.31 2.88
N LEU A 104 0.28 -15.05 2.83
CA LEU A 104 1.61 -14.48 3.06
C LEU A 104 2.02 -13.49 1.96
N ILE A 105 1.73 -13.78 0.69
CA ILE A 105 1.98 -12.85 -0.43
C ILE A 105 1.12 -11.59 -0.29
N GLU A 106 -0.17 -11.74 0.00
CA GLU A 106 -1.07 -10.61 0.24
C GLU A 106 -0.53 -9.73 1.37
N LYS A 107 -0.11 -10.33 2.49
CA LYS A 107 0.49 -9.60 3.61
C LYS A 107 1.77 -8.87 3.22
N ILE A 108 2.65 -9.50 2.43
CA ILE A 108 3.86 -8.86 1.92
C ILE A 108 3.51 -7.69 0.99
N ASN A 109 2.51 -7.85 0.13
CA ASN A 109 2.07 -6.81 -0.79
C ASN A 109 1.35 -5.66 -0.07
N THR A 110 0.58 -5.93 1.00
CA THR A 110 -0.03 -4.89 1.83
C THR A 110 1.01 -4.15 2.67
N ASN A 111 2.06 -4.82 3.12
CA ASN A 111 3.15 -4.19 3.85
C ASN A 111 4.03 -3.34 2.92
N LYS A 112 4.25 -3.76 1.66
CA LYS A 112 4.86 -2.96 0.59
C LYS A 112 3.97 -1.82 0.08
N LYS A 113 3.07 -1.25 0.90
CA LYS A 113 2.31 -0.06 0.49
C LYS A 113 3.28 1.12 0.39
N HIS A 114 3.71 1.39 -0.82
CA HIS A 114 4.30 2.66 -1.21
C HIS A 114 3.31 3.78 -0.80
N ILE A 115 3.75 4.64 0.11
CA ILE A 115 2.90 5.69 0.67
C ILE A 115 3.04 6.91 -0.21
N THR A 116 2.09 7.10 -1.11
CA THR A 116 2.03 8.30 -1.94
C THR A 116 1.23 9.40 -1.25
N VAL A 117 1.81 10.59 -1.18
CA VAL A 117 1.15 11.83 -0.79
C VAL A 117 0.89 12.66 -2.04
N PHE A 118 -0.37 12.76 -2.45
CA PHE A 118 -0.75 13.62 -3.57
C PHE A 118 -0.93 15.06 -3.10
N TYR A 119 -0.22 15.99 -3.73
CA TYR A 119 -0.31 17.42 -3.44
C TYR A 119 -1.12 18.17 -4.52
N SER A 120 -2.29 18.68 -4.15
CA SER A 120 -3.17 19.51 -4.99
C SER A 120 -2.94 20.99 -4.75
N TRP A 121 -2.74 21.76 -5.82
CA TRP A 121 -2.32 23.17 -5.76
C TRP A 121 -2.80 23.99 -6.95
N GLN A 122 -2.57 25.30 -6.91
CA GLN A 122 -3.05 26.27 -7.92
C GLN A 122 -2.04 27.42 -8.18
N LEU A 123 -2.24 28.17 -9.28
CA LEU A 123 -1.38 29.29 -9.73
C LEU A 123 -1.96 30.70 -9.55
N SER A 124 -3.19 30.81 -9.05
CA SER A 124 -3.90 32.07 -8.84
C SER A 124 -3.35 32.91 -7.68
N THR A 125 -2.52 32.34 -6.80
CA THR A 125 -1.81 33.07 -5.73
C THR A 125 -0.30 33.17 -6.01
N PRO A 126 0.44 34.14 -5.47
CA PRO A 126 1.86 34.25 -5.71
C PRO A 126 2.62 33.01 -5.19
N GLY A 127 3.17 32.22 -6.11
CA GLY A 127 3.67 30.89 -5.78
C GLY A 127 4.82 30.84 -4.76
N LYS A 128 5.61 31.92 -4.70
CA LYS A 128 6.66 32.13 -3.69
C LYS A 128 6.15 32.01 -2.24
N TYR A 129 4.87 32.30 -2.00
CA TYR A 129 4.25 32.28 -0.67
C TYR A 129 3.25 31.12 -0.50
N ASN A 130 2.88 30.45 -1.59
CA ASN A 130 1.86 29.40 -1.66
C ASN A 130 2.40 28.14 -2.32
N ASN A 131 1.99 27.82 -3.55
CA ASN A 131 2.19 26.49 -4.13
C ASN A 131 3.64 25.97 -4.04
N TYR A 132 4.64 26.77 -4.40
CA TYR A 132 6.05 26.40 -4.35
C TYR A 132 6.56 26.34 -2.91
N PHE A 133 6.15 27.28 -2.07
CA PHE A 133 6.53 27.29 -0.65
C PHE A 133 6.01 26.07 0.10
N ILE A 134 4.73 25.73 -0.09
CA ILE A 134 4.10 24.55 0.50
C ILE A 134 4.78 23.28 -0.01
N ARG A 135 5.01 23.17 -1.32
CA ARG A 135 5.71 22.01 -1.93
C ARG A 135 7.09 21.82 -1.32
N ASP A 136 7.89 22.88 -1.22
CA ASP A 136 9.25 22.81 -0.69
C ASP A 136 9.24 22.39 0.80
N CYS A 137 8.29 22.91 1.60
CA CYS A 137 8.11 22.50 3.00
C CYS A 137 7.62 21.05 3.13
N LEU A 138 6.72 20.61 2.24
CA LEU A 138 6.22 19.24 2.18
C LEU A 138 7.33 18.24 1.86
N GLN A 139 8.15 18.54 0.85
CA GLN A 139 9.30 17.72 0.48
C GLN A 139 10.32 17.63 1.62
N ALA A 140 10.57 18.74 2.33
CA ALA A 140 11.42 18.75 3.51
C ALA A 140 10.84 17.87 4.65
N ALA A 141 9.54 17.99 4.91
CA ALA A 141 8.86 17.20 5.93
C ALA A 141 8.93 15.69 5.62
N ILE A 142 8.63 15.30 4.38
CA ILE A 142 8.70 13.91 3.95
C ILE A 142 10.13 13.38 4.01
N LYS A 143 11.12 14.18 3.63
CA LYS A 143 12.54 13.80 3.78
C LYS A 143 12.89 13.50 5.24
N GLU A 144 12.44 14.32 6.18
CA GLU A 144 12.64 14.08 7.61
C GLU A 144 11.89 12.84 8.11
N ILE A 145 10.66 12.59 7.65
CA ILE A 145 9.90 11.39 8.04
C ILE A 145 10.59 10.13 7.52
N ASN A 146 10.95 10.12 6.24
CA ASN A 146 11.66 9.01 5.64
C ASN A 146 12.98 8.73 6.36
N GLN A 147 13.67 9.78 6.86
CA GLN A 147 14.88 9.63 7.67
C GLN A 147 14.69 8.89 9.01
N LEU A 148 13.46 8.74 9.50
CA LEU A 148 13.14 7.97 10.71
C LEU A 148 12.86 6.49 10.43
N ILE A 149 12.54 6.14 9.18
CA ILE A 149 12.28 4.75 8.76
C ILE A 149 13.60 3.97 8.78
N PRO A 150 13.70 2.78 9.40
CA PRO A 150 14.91 1.94 9.35
C PRO A 150 15.37 1.68 7.91
N ILE A 151 16.69 1.61 7.69
CA ILE A 151 17.27 1.43 6.33
C ILE A 151 16.71 0.18 5.65
N GLU A 152 16.60 -0.92 6.40
CA GLU A 152 16.08 -2.21 5.93
C GLU A 152 14.63 -2.12 5.42
N GLU A 153 13.83 -1.21 5.97
CA GLU A 153 12.45 -0.94 5.53
C GLU A 153 12.42 0.00 4.32
N ARG A 154 13.34 0.97 4.23
CA ARG A 154 13.44 1.86 3.05
C ARG A 154 13.80 1.10 1.78
N ASP A 155 14.73 0.15 1.89
CA ASP A 155 15.15 -0.69 0.74
C ASP A 155 14.02 -1.59 0.24
N GLN A 156 12.95 -1.76 1.02
CA GLN A 156 11.72 -2.45 0.65
C GLN A 156 10.64 -1.52 0.08
N ASN A 157 10.98 -0.28 -0.28
CA ASN A 157 10.10 0.73 -0.89
C ASN A 157 8.98 1.24 0.04
N HIS A 158 9.23 1.28 1.35
CA HIS A 158 8.33 1.89 2.35
C HIS A 158 8.52 3.43 2.47
N ASN A 159 9.24 4.05 1.54
CA ASN A 159 9.41 5.50 1.56
C ASN A 159 8.09 6.20 1.20
N ILE A 160 7.87 7.34 1.85
CA ILE A 160 6.81 8.26 1.49
C ILE A 160 7.30 9.10 0.31
N GLU A 161 6.47 9.25 -0.72
CA GLU A 161 6.78 10.08 -1.88
C GLU A 161 5.71 11.15 -2.09
N VAL A 162 6.14 12.31 -2.60
CA VAL A 162 5.22 13.36 -3.04
C VAL A 162 4.95 13.18 -4.52
N ASP A 163 3.68 13.14 -4.89
CA ASP A 163 3.25 13.24 -6.29
C ASP A 163 2.33 14.46 -6.47
N SER A 164 2.29 15.01 -7.68
CA SER A 164 1.40 16.12 -8.01
C SER A 164 1.10 16.20 -9.52
N ASP A 165 -0.01 16.85 -9.87
CA ASP A 165 -0.41 17.18 -11.25
C ASP A 165 -0.24 15.99 -12.21
N THR A 166 0.56 16.10 -13.28
CA THR A 166 0.86 15.00 -14.20
C THR A 166 2.31 14.52 -14.12
N GLN A 167 3.00 14.80 -13.02
CA GLN A 167 4.42 14.44 -12.84
C GLN A 167 4.62 12.92 -13.01
N GLY A 168 5.73 12.50 -13.62
CA GLY A 168 6.02 11.07 -13.82
C GLY A 168 5.12 10.35 -14.83
N THR A 169 4.18 11.04 -15.49
CA THR A 169 3.34 10.46 -16.55
C THR A 169 3.91 10.81 -17.93
N SER A 170 4.27 9.79 -18.71
CA SER A 170 4.87 9.96 -20.04
C SER A 170 3.83 10.25 -21.13
N GLY A 171 4.25 10.98 -22.17
CA GLY A 171 3.43 11.25 -23.37
C GLY A 171 2.49 12.45 -23.21
N SER A 172 1.32 12.38 -23.84
CA SER A 172 0.28 13.42 -23.80
C SER A 172 -0.97 12.89 -23.10
N PRO A 173 -0.92 12.66 -21.77
CA PRO A 173 -2.02 12.04 -21.06
C PRO A 173 -3.21 12.99 -20.94
N HIS A 174 -4.40 12.43 -20.78
CA HIS A 174 -5.57 13.22 -20.43
C HIS A 174 -5.42 13.76 -19.00
N ILE A 175 -5.10 15.05 -18.86
CA ILE A 175 -4.67 15.70 -17.61
C ILE A 175 -5.62 15.38 -16.45
N PHE A 176 -6.91 15.62 -16.64
CA PHE A 176 -7.91 15.47 -15.58
C PHE A 176 -8.02 14.03 -15.07
N ASN A 177 -8.27 13.06 -15.96
CA ASN A 177 -8.27 11.63 -15.61
C ASN A 177 -6.97 11.16 -14.95
N THR A 178 -5.83 11.71 -15.36
CA THR A 178 -4.52 11.36 -14.76
C THR A 178 -4.47 11.80 -13.29
N ILE A 179 -4.89 13.04 -13.01
CA ILE A 179 -4.98 13.56 -11.65
C ILE A 179 -5.94 12.72 -10.81
N LEU A 180 -7.14 12.42 -11.33
CA LEU A 180 -8.10 11.58 -10.59
C LEU A 180 -7.55 10.18 -10.28
N ASN A 181 -6.91 9.53 -11.26
CA ASN A 181 -6.29 8.22 -11.05
C ASN A 181 -5.17 8.26 -10.00
N LYS A 182 -4.39 9.35 -9.96
CA LYS A 182 -3.35 9.55 -8.93
C LYS A 182 -3.94 9.79 -7.55
N ILE A 183 -5.07 10.51 -7.47
CA ILE A 183 -5.81 10.67 -6.21
C ILE A 183 -6.37 9.31 -5.75
N ASP A 184 -6.85 8.48 -6.68
CA ASP A 184 -7.39 7.16 -6.34
C ASP A 184 -6.37 6.20 -5.72
N THR A 185 -5.10 6.33 -6.09
CA THR A 185 -4.01 5.49 -5.58
C THR A 185 -3.22 6.15 -4.44
N ALA A 186 -3.49 7.41 -4.11
CA ALA A 186 -2.81 8.11 -3.04
C ALA A 186 -3.17 7.53 -1.66
N THR A 187 -2.22 7.57 -0.73
CA THR A 187 -2.48 7.25 0.68
C THR A 187 -2.97 8.49 1.44
N LEU A 188 -2.36 9.65 1.17
CA LEU A 188 -2.77 10.93 1.71
C LEU A 188 -2.96 11.96 0.61
N PHE A 189 -3.90 12.88 0.84
CA PHE A 189 -4.14 14.02 -0.04
C PHE A 189 -3.92 15.32 0.71
N ILE A 190 -3.01 16.14 0.21
CA ILE A 190 -2.66 17.45 0.78
C ILE A 190 -3.09 18.52 -0.21
N VAL A 191 -3.75 19.56 0.27
CA VAL A 191 -4.36 20.55 -0.63
C VAL A 191 -4.19 21.98 -0.15
N ASP A 192 -3.79 22.88 -1.06
CA ASP A 192 -3.79 24.34 -0.82
C ASP A 192 -5.19 24.92 -1.06
N ILE A 193 -5.93 25.14 0.03
CA ILE A 193 -7.28 25.74 0.00
C ILE A 193 -7.26 27.26 0.18
N SER A 194 -6.11 27.92 -0.01
CA SER A 194 -6.00 29.37 0.13
C SER A 194 -6.96 30.11 -0.80
N ILE A 195 -7.49 31.24 -0.31
CA ILE A 195 -8.43 32.08 -1.06
C ILE A 195 -7.70 32.73 -2.23
N THR A 196 -8.30 32.64 -3.41
CA THR A 196 -7.74 33.16 -4.67
C THR A 196 -8.47 34.41 -5.16
N SER A 197 -9.75 34.56 -4.81
CA SER A 197 -10.59 35.70 -5.18
C SER A 197 -11.83 35.74 -4.30
N LYS A 198 -12.30 36.94 -3.89
CA LYS A 198 -13.62 37.17 -3.26
C LYS A 198 -14.12 36.06 -2.30
N LYS A 199 -13.29 35.62 -1.34
CA LYS A 199 -13.61 34.55 -0.37
C LYS A 199 -13.93 33.18 -1.01
N THR A 200 -13.34 32.92 -2.17
CA THR A 200 -13.44 31.64 -2.89
C THR A 200 -12.06 31.04 -3.08
N CYS A 201 -12.00 29.72 -2.96
CA CYS A 201 -10.84 28.91 -3.29
C CYS A 201 -10.82 28.61 -4.80
N ASN A 202 -9.70 28.08 -5.31
CA ASN A 202 -9.63 27.67 -6.72
C ASN A 202 -10.60 26.50 -7.02
N SER A 203 -11.39 26.62 -8.09
CA SER A 203 -12.42 25.63 -8.43
C SER A 203 -11.87 24.24 -8.80
N ASN A 204 -10.70 24.17 -9.44
CA ASN A 204 -10.09 22.89 -9.80
C ASN A 204 -9.64 22.16 -8.54
N VAL A 205 -8.99 22.90 -7.63
CA VAL A 205 -8.57 22.37 -6.32
C VAL A 205 -9.77 21.90 -5.49
N MET A 206 -10.88 22.65 -5.50
CA MET A 206 -12.11 22.23 -4.80
C MET A 206 -12.73 20.97 -5.40
N LEU A 207 -12.66 20.81 -6.73
CA LEU A 207 -13.11 19.58 -7.39
C LEU A 207 -12.24 18.39 -6.99
N GLU A 208 -10.92 18.54 -7.04
CA GLU A 208 -9.96 17.51 -6.63
C GLU A 208 -10.15 17.14 -5.15
N LEU A 209 -10.37 18.12 -4.28
CA LEU A 209 -10.71 17.90 -2.87
C LEU A 209 -12.01 17.12 -2.71
N GLY A 210 -13.07 17.47 -3.44
CA GLY A 210 -14.33 16.73 -3.42
C GLY A 210 -14.16 15.27 -3.85
N TYR A 211 -13.35 15.03 -4.88
CA TYR A 211 -13.02 13.68 -5.34
C TYR A 211 -12.20 12.91 -4.29
N ALA A 212 -11.19 13.55 -3.70
CA ALA A 212 -10.38 12.97 -2.63
C ALA A 212 -11.21 12.63 -1.40
N ILE A 213 -12.18 13.47 -1.02
CA ILE A 213 -13.13 13.18 0.08
C ILE A 213 -13.90 11.90 -0.22
N LYS A 214 -14.41 11.75 -1.45
CA LYS A 214 -15.16 10.56 -1.87
C LYS A 214 -14.28 9.30 -1.90
N THR A 215 -13.02 9.38 -2.30
CA THR A 215 -12.16 8.20 -2.46
C THR A 215 -11.38 7.85 -1.19
N LEU A 216 -10.77 8.83 -0.53
CA LEU A 216 -9.86 8.63 0.61
C LEU A 216 -10.51 8.87 1.97
N GLY A 217 -11.60 9.66 2.02
CA GLY A 217 -12.23 10.11 3.25
C GLY A 217 -11.43 11.22 3.98
N PHE A 218 -12.11 11.95 4.87
CA PHE A 218 -11.52 13.11 5.54
C PHE A 218 -10.28 12.80 6.39
N ASN A 219 -10.18 11.60 6.96
CA ASN A 219 -9.05 11.23 7.82
C ASN A 219 -7.71 11.23 7.09
N ASN A 220 -7.73 11.03 5.76
CA ASN A 220 -6.55 10.96 4.91
C ASN A 220 -6.29 12.28 4.16
N ILE A 221 -6.94 13.37 4.57
CA ILE A 221 -6.86 14.68 3.90
C ILE A 221 -6.27 15.73 4.85
N ILE A 222 -5.27 16.46 4.38
CA ILE A 222 -4.69 17.60 5.09
C ILE A 222 -4.92 18.87 4.25
N MET A 223 -5.83 19.71 4.74
CA MET A 223 -6.09 21.02 4.14
C MET A 223 -5.11 22.07 4.67
N ILE A 224 -4.47 22.81 3.77
CA ILE A 224 -3.52 23.87 4.09
C ILE A 224 -4.11 25.23 3.69
N PHE A 225 -3.98 26.21 4.58
CA PHE A 225 -4.47 27.56 4.34
C PHE A 225 -3.43 28.62 4.71
N ASN A 226 -3.10 29.51 3.76
CA ASN A 226 -2.29 30.69 4.02
C ASN A 226 -3.16 31.84 4.54
N THR A 227 -3.09 32.07 5.85
CA THR A 227 -3.83 33.14 6.54
C THR A 227 -3.42 34.56 6.13
N ALA A 228 -2.31 34.73 5.40
CA ALA A 228 -1.97 36.02 4.79
C ALA A 228 -2.94 36.43 3.66
N LEU A 229 -3.75 35.49 3.15
CA LEU A 229 -4.71 35.72 2.06
C LEU A 229 -6.17 35.83 2.53
N GLY A 230 -6.45 35.67 3.82
CA GLY A 230 -7.79 35.80 4.38
C GLY A 230 -7.93 35.17 5.76
N SER A 231 -9.12 35.29 6.35
CA SER A 231 -9.49 34.58 7.59
C SER A 231 -10.04 33.19 7.27
N LEU A 232 -9.96 32.27 8.24
CA LEU A 232 -10.70 31.00 8.16
C LEU A 232 -12.22 31.22 8.04
N ASP A 233 -12.74 32.31 8.60
CA ASP A 233 -14.17 32.67 8.48
C ASP A 233 -14.59 33.01 7.04
N ASP A 234 -13.62 33.31 6.18
CA ASP A 234 -13.84 33.58 4.77
C ASP A 234 -13.91 32.29 3.93
N LEU A 235 -13.59 31.12 4.50
CA LEU A 235 -13.71 29.85 3.79
C LEU A 235 -15.19 29.46 3.57
N PRO A 236 -15.48 28.69 2.50
CA PRO A 236 -16.77 28.04 2.32
C PRO A 236 -17.24 27.28 3.58
N PHE A 237 -18.55 27.27 3.84
CA PHE A 237 -19.10 26.74 5.10
C PHE A 237 -18.76 25.26 5.35
N ASP A 238 -18.68 24.49 4.27
CA ASP A 238 -18.29 23.09 4.23
C ASP A 238 -16.86 22.89 4.76
N LEU A 239 -15.92 23.75 4.36
CA LEU A 239 -14.52 23.70 4.82
C LEU A 239 -14.33 24.27 6.23
N ARG A 240 -15.11 25.29 6.62
CA ARG A 240 -15.01 25.93 7.95
C ARG A 240 -15.27 24.97 9.11
N SER A 241 -16.08 23.94 8.88
CA SER A 241 -16.38 22.92 9.88
C SER A 241 -15.27 21.88 10.06
N GLN A 242 -14.26 21.89 9.21
CA GLN A 242 -13.19 20.90 9.18
C GLN A 242 -11.90 21.43 9.82
N ARG A 243 -11.01 20.51 10.21
CA ARG A 243 -9.68 20.87 10.69
C ARG A 243 -8.83 21.38 9.53
N VAL A 244 -8.38 22.62 9.61
CA VAL A 244 -7.50 23.26 8.61
C VAL A 244 -6.14 23.56 9.23
N SER A 245 -5.08 23.14 8.56
CA SER A 245 -3.70 23.47 8.92
C SER A 245 -3.33 24.83 8.37
N THR A 246 -3.08 25.79 9.26
CA THR A 246 -2.81 27.18 8.87
C THR A 246 -1.35 27.57 8.97
N TYR A 247 -0.90 28.39 8.04
CA TYR A 247 0.37 29.13 8.14
C TYR A 247 0.16 30.58 7.68
N SER A 248 1.16 31.43 7.91
CA SER A 248 1.21 32.79 7.35
C SER A 248 2.56 33.00 6.71
N PHE A 249 2.57 33.37 5.42
CA PHE A 249 3.78 33.82 4.76
C PHE A 249 3.40 34.79 3.63
N LYS A 250 4.03 35.97 3.63
CA LYS A 250 3.88 37.01 2.61
C LYS A 250 5.17 37.80 2.42
N GLU A 251 5.13 38.80 1.56
CA GLU A 251 6.25 39.70 1.35
C GLU A 251 6.65 40.45 2.64
N GLY A 252 7.95 40.50 2.91
CA GLY A 252 8.52 41.10 4.12
C GLY A 252 8.71 40.13 5.29
N ASP A 253 8.09 38.95 5.26
CA ASP A 253 8.20 37.97 6.34
C ASP A 253 9.56 37.21 6.32
N ASP A 254 9.97 36.70 7.50
CA ASP A 254 11.14 35.83 7.62
C ASP A 254 10.84 34.43 7.03
N LYS A 255 11.37 34.18 5.82
CA LYS A 255 11.27 32.90 5.13
C LYS A 255 11.78 31.72 5.99
N LYS A 256 12.87 31.89 6.76
CA LYS A 256 13.43 30.78 7.54
C LYS A 256 12.48 30.36 8.65
N GLN A 257 11.90 31.33 9.35
CA GLN A 257 10.91 31.08 10.38
C GLN A 257 9.65 30.41 9.79
N ALA A 258 9.13 30.94 8.68
CA ALA A 258 7.96 30.38 8.01
C ALA A 258 8.20 28.93 7.54
N THR A 259 9.35 28.66 6.90
CA THR A 259 9.73 27.31 6.46
C THR A 259 9.81 26.35 7.64
N LYS A 260 10.51 26.73 8.73
CA LYS A 260 10.63 25.88 9.92
C LYS A 260 9.25 25.52 10.50
N TYR A 261 8.36 26.50 10.58
CA TYR A 261 7.01 26.31 11.10
C TYR A 261 6.19 25.36 10.22
N LEU A 262 6.08 25.66 8.91
CA LEU A 262 5.23 24.87 8.02
C LEU A 262 5.77 23.44 7.84
N THR A 263 7.09 23.26 7.72
CA THR A 263 7.71 21.91 7.66
C THR A 263 7.38 21.10 8.90
N SER A 264 7.52 21.69 10.10
CA SER A 264 7.19 21.00 11.35
C SER A 264 5.70 20.63 11.44
N LEU A 265 4.82 21.53 11.01
CA LEU A 265 3.38 21.30 11.01
C LEU A 265 3.00 20.17 10.03
N LEU A 266 3.56 20.18 8.82
CA LEU A 266 3.30 19.14 7.81
C LEU A 266 3.81 17.78 8.28
N LYS A 267 5.01 17.75 8.86
CA LYS A 267 5.57 16.53 9.44
C LYS A 267 4.64 15.92 10.48
N GLN A 268 4.17 16.73 11.43
CA GLN A 268 3.25 16.26 12.47
C GLN A 268 1.92 15.78 11.89
N ALA A 269 1.34 16.54 10.95
CA ALA A 269 0.07 16.20 10.33
C ALA A 269 0.15 14.88 9.55
N ILE A 270 1.20 14.70 8.73
CA ILE A 270 1.43 13.49 7.95
C ILE A 270 1.66 12.29 8.89
N SER A 271 2.55 12.43 9.88
CA SER A 271 2.80 11.34 10.84
C SER A 271 1.54 10.95 11.64
N THR A 272 0.65 11.90 11.94
CA THR A 272 -0.61 11.59 12.62
C THR A 272 -1.61 10.89 11.71
N ALA A 273 -1.68 11.28 10.43
CA ALA A 273 -2.60 10.69 9.47
C ALA A 273 -2.20 9.27 9.03
N LEU A 274 -0.92 8.90 9.17
CA LEU A 274 -0.40 7.56 8.85
C LEU A 274 -0.41 6.58 10.03
N GLN A 275 -0.85 7.00 11.22
CA GLN A 275 -1.03 6.13 12.39
C GLN A 275 -2.37 5.43 12.36
#